data_AF-V5WKQ8-F1
#
_entry.id   AF-V5WKQ8-F1
#
_cell.length_a   1.000
_cell.length_b   1.000
_cell.length_c   1.000
_cell.angle_alpha   90.00
_cell.angle_beta   90.00
_cell.angle_gamma   90.00
#
_symmetry.space_group_name_H-M   'P 1'
#
loop_
_entity.id
_entity.type
_entity.pdbx_description
1 polymer ?
#
loop_
_entity_poly.entity_id
_entity_poly.type
_entity_poly.pdbx_seq_one_letter_code
_entity_poly.pdbx_strand_id
1 'polypeptide(L)'
;MKGIRALKFAGAWYPADIRSLDRIWQKAQLSLHPGGAPPAPASTAFGAVLPHAGLVYSAAAQLAALQQFSLENSHIILIAPSHYQLLRGYEFFSADISSMETPYGNLRVQLPRNPGGLVRYPLAQRAVEDEHAIELLLPGIGALIRGELPGTAPRKDSEISSITLEPLLTPRLDLANRDAARKQIIELGRQLDERIAELEARGRKTRIFVSSDYSHYGPRFSHTPAGGLASSDARRRLRLRDLSVASAAAAGRWEDALEIMRENVPPSICGIAGILAFARFASIRGLSGRLCAYYSSATLGALDAPAPGGVSEPHPVFNFSGDDVLEEFYDGSQNSVSYCSGVWYES
;
A
#
# COMPACT_ATOMS: atom_id res chain seq x y z
N MET A 1 -25.24 3.74 -17.61
CA MET A 1 -25.23 2.93 -16.37
C MET A 1 -23.83 3.01 -15.79
N LYS A 2 -23.66 3.37 -14.50
CA LYS A 2 -22.33 3.29 -13.86
C LYS A 2 -22.01 1.81 -13.65
N GLY A 3 -21.09 1.27 -14.45
CA GLY A 3 -20.78 -0.15 -14.48
C GLY A 3 -20.14 -0.66 -13.18
N ILE A 4 -20.04 -1.97 -13.07
CA ILE A 4 -19.25 -2.68 -12.06
C ILE A 4 -17.86 -2.94 -12.68
N ARG A 5 -16.78 -2.57 -11.98
CA ARG A 5 -15.43 -2.97 -12.41
C ARG A 5 -15.18 -4.42 -11.99
N ALA A 6 -15.07 -5.32 -12.96
CA ALA A 6 -14.81 -6.73 -12.74
C ALA A 6 -13.37 -7.03 -12.28
N LEU A 7 -13.14 -8.20 -11.68
CA LEU A 7 -11.80 -8.71 -11.37
C LEU A 7 -11.11 -9.20 -12.65
N LYS A 8 -9.94 -8.65 -13.00
CA LYS A 8 -9.15 -9.04 -14.17
C LYS A 8 -7.95 -9.94 -13.82
N PHE A 9 -7.51 -9.92 -12.57
CA PHE A 9 -6.26 -10.54 -12.12
C PHE A 9 -6.49 -11.73 -11.18
N ALA A 10 -7.74 -12.01 -10.80
CA ALA A 10 -8.15 -13.22 -10.08
C ALA A 10 -7.79 -14.48 -10.88
N GLY A 11 -7.23 -15.49 -10.20
CA GLY A 11 -6.73 -16.73 -10.81
C GLY A 11 -5.31 -16.62 -11.40
N ALA A 12 -4.72 -15.43 -11.48
CA ALA A 12 -3.36 -15.22 -11.99
C ALA A 12 -2.43 -14.60 -10.93
N TRP A 13 -2.82 -13.46 -10.35
CA TRP A 13 -2.01 -12.75 -9.35
C TRP A 13 -2.38 -13.13 -7.91
N TYR A 14 -3.58 -13.65 -7.74
CA TYR A 14 -4.11 -14.20 -6.50
C TYR A 14 -5.16 -15.27 -6.81
N PRO A 15 -5.41 -16.23 -5.91
CA PRO A 15 -6.46 -17.22 -6.11
C PRO A 15 -7.85 -16.57 -6.27
N ALA A 16 -8.65 -17.10 -7.19
CA ALA A 16 -10.03 -16.61 -7.38
C ALA A 16 -11.00 -17.11 -6.30
N ASP A 17 -10.65 -18.18 -5.57
CA ASP A 17 -11.51 -18.78 -4.54
C ASP A 17 -11.11 -18.36 -3.12
N ILE A 18 -12.13 -18.16 -2.27
CA ILE A 18 -11.97 -17.69 -0.89
C ILE A 18 -11.12 -18.66 -0.05
N ARG A 19 -11.31 -19.99 -0.19
CA ARG A 19 -10.57 -20.97 0.61
C ARG A 19 -9.06 -20.91 0.37
N SER A 20 -8.64 -20.68 -0.87
CA SER A 20 -7.23 -20.48 -1.19
C SER A 20 -6.70 -19.14 -0.69
N LEU A 21 -7.52 -18.08 -0.72
CA LEU A 21 -7.17 -16.79 -0.12
C LEU A 21 -6.98 -16.91 1.40
N ASP A 22 -7.85 -17.66 2.09
CA ASP A 22 -7.75 -17.87 3.54
C ASP A 22 -6.43 -18.56 3.91
N ARG A 23 -5.98 -19.53 3.10
CA ARG A 23 -4.66 -20.18 3.29
C ARG A 23 -3.51 -19.18 3.14
N ILE A 24 -3.60 -18.25 2.18
CA ILE A 24 -2.60 -17.20 2.01
C ILE A 24 -2.57 -16.30 3.26
N TRP A 25 -3.72 -15.88 3.76
CA TRP A 25 -3.79 -15.03 4.96
C TRP A 25 -3.31 -15.75 6.22
N GLN A 26 -3.64 -17.04 6.39
CA GLN A 26 -3.12 -17.85 7.49
C GLN A 26 -1.60 -18.03 7.41
N LYS A 27 -1.05 -18.27 6.22
CA LYS A 27 0.40 -18.35 6.02
C LYS A 27 1.07 -17.01 6.38
N ALA A 28 0.53 -15.90 5.88
CA ALA A 28 1.01 -14.57 6.21
C ALA A 28 0.97 -14.29 7.73
N GLN A 29 -0.09 -14.70 8.42
CA GLN A 29 -0.20 -14.57 9.88
C GLN A 29 0.90 -15.34 10.59
N LEU A 30 1.17 -16.58 10.19
CA LEU A 30 2.20 -17.42 10.79
C LEU A 30 3.60 -16.82 10.58
N SER A 31 3.88 -16.24 9.41
CA SER A 31 5.15 -15.57 9.13
C SER A 31 5.34 -14.31 9.99
N LEU A 32 4.28 -13.53 10.23
CA LEU A 32 4.35 -12.31 11.05
C LEU A 32 4.39 -12.61 12.55
N HIS A 33 3.68 -13.63 12.99
CA HIS A 33 3.47 -13.96 14.39
C HIS A 33 3.61 -15.49 14.61
N PRO A 34 4.84 -16.04 14.60
CA PRO A 34 5.08 -17.49 14.67
C PRO A 34 4.58 -18.19 15.95
N GLY A 35 4.23 -17.41 16.99
CA GLY A 35 3.78 -17.92 18.29
C GLY A 35 2.63 -17.15 18.94
N GLY A 36 1.86 -16.35 18.19
CA GLY A 36 0.90 -15.44 18.82
C GLY A 36 -0.32 -15.05 17.98
N ALA A 37 -1.35 -14.62 18.69
CA ALA A 37 -2.51 -13.94 18.12
C ALA A 37 -2.10 -12.60 17.49
N PRO A 38 -2.79 -12.15 16.44
CA PRO A 38 -2.54 -10.84 15.84
C PRO A 38 -2.78 -9.70 16.84
N PRO A 39 -2.11 -8.55 16.66
CA PRO A 39 -2.36 -7.37 17.48
C PRO A 39 -3.81 -6.92 17.34
N ALA A 40 -4.38 -6.40 18.43
CA ALA A 40 -5.69 -5.76 18.39
C ALA A 40 -5.65 -4.55 17.44
N PRO A 41 -6.72 -4.28 16.66
CA PRO A 41 -6.81 -3.09 15.84
C PRO A 41 -6.63 -1.82 16.70
N ALA A 42 -5.89 -0.85 16.17
CA ALA A 42 -5.73 0.43 16.82
C ALA A 42 -6.91 1.35 16.45
N SER A 43 -7.61 1.89 17.45
CA SER A 43 -8.72 2.83 17.21
C SER A 43 -8.29 4.09 16.45
N THR A 44 -7.01 4.45 16.56
CA THR A 44 -6.39 5.63 15.94
C THR A 44 -5.81 5.37 14.54
N ALA A 45 -5.85 4.14 14.01
CA ALA A 45 -5.30 3.86 12.68
C ALA A 45 -6.10 4.60 11.59
N PHE A 46 -5.40 5.43 10.83
CA PHE A 46 -5.98 6.35 9.85
C PHE A 46 -5.72 5.93 8.40
N GLY A 47 -4.48 5.55 8.08
CA GLY A 47 -4.15 5.11 6.73
C GLY A 47 -2.89 4.27 6.65
N ALA A 48 -2.68 3.62 5.51
CA ALA A 48 -1.56 2.69 5.32
C ALA A 48 -1.00 2.75 3.90
N VAL A 49 0.27 2.37 3.77
CA VAL A 49 0.89 1.99 2.50
C VAL A 49 0.94 0.47 2.44
N LEU A 50 0.49 -0.11 1.32
CA LEU A 50 0.32 -1.54 1.10
C LEU A 50 0.96 -1.95 -0.24
N PRO A 51 1.75 -3.03 -0.29
CA PRO A 51 2.29 -3.54 -1.54
C PRO A 51 1.22 -4.18 -2.43
N HIS A 52 1.43 -4.13 -3.74
CA HIS A 52 0.50 -4.63 -4.75
C HIS A 52 1.12 -5.63 -5.71
N ALA A 53 2.20 -6.33 -5.35
CA ALA A 53 2.56 -7.56 -6.04
C ALA A 53 1.51 -8.67 -5.81
N GLY A 54 1.65 -9.79 -6.54
CA GLY A 54 0.82 -10.98 -6.33
C GLY A 54 0.86 -11.44 -4.88
N LEU A 55 -0.28 -11.96 -4.37
CA LEU A 55 -0.46 -12.15 -2.92
C LEU A 55 0.50 -13.17 -2.30
N VAL A 56 1.05 -14.09 -3.08
CA VAL A 56 2.11 -15.00 -2.62
C VAL A 56 3.36 -14.26 -2.13
N TYR A 57 3.59 -13.04 -2.64
CA TYR A 57 4.69 -12.17 -2.24
C TYR A 57 4.24 -11.10 -1.24
N SER A 58 3.10 -10.45 -1.48
CA SER A 58 2.72 -9.21 -0.78
C SER A 58 1.83 -9.42 0.46
N ALA A 59 1.25 -10.60 0.66
CA ALA A 59 0.23 -10.82 1.69
C ALA A 59 0.70 -10.54 3.12
N ALA A 60 1.94 -10.91 3.48
CA ALA A 60 2.47 -10.65 4.83
C ALA A 60 2.55 -9.15 5.13
N ALA A 61 3.10 -8.36 4.20
CA ALA A 61 3.15 -6.90 4.36
C ALA A 61 1.73 -6.27 4.35
N GLN A 62 0.82 -6.74 3.49
CA GLN A 62 -0.57 -6.26 3.50
C GLN A 62 -1.26 -6.56 4.84
N LEU A 63 -1.14 -7.79 5.34
CA LEU A 63 -1.78 -8.25 6.56
C LEU A 63 -1.27 -7.46 7.79
N ALA A 64 0.04 -7.26 7.90
CA ALA A 64 0.67 -6.54 9.01
C ALA A 64 0.06 -5.13 9.22
N ALA A 65 -0.29 -4.45 8.12
CA ALA A 65 -0.93 -3.14 8.17
C ALA A 65 -2.46 -3.24 8.31
N LEU A 66 -3.13 -4.09 7.51
CA LEU A 66 -4.60 -4.17 7.51
C LEU A 66 -5.20 -4.61 8.86
N GLN A 67 -4.50 -5.45 9.63
CA GLN A 67 -4.93 -5.85 10.98
C GLN A 67 -4.99 -4.70 11.99
N GLN A 68 -4.37 -3.56 11.68
CA GLN A 68 -4.44 -2.38 12.54
C GLN A 68 -5.78 -1.64 12.44
N PHE A 69 -6.63 -1.97 11.46
CA PHE A 69 -7.82 -1.18 11.13
C PHE A 69 -9.12 -1.84 11.59
N SER A 70 -10.02 -1.02 12.13
CA SER A 70 -11.46 -1.28 12.09
C SER A 70 -12.11 -0.39 11.03
N LEU A 71 -13.13 -0.92 10.33
CA LEU A 71 -13.76 -0.24 9.20
C LEU A 71 -15.24 0.09 9.45
N GLU A 72 -15.67 0.30 10.68
CA GLU A 72 -17.06 0.63 10.97
C GLU A 72 -17.43 2.00 10.37
N ASN A 73 -18.54 2.08 9.63
CA ASN A 73 -19.02 3.30 8.95
C ASN A 73 -17.94 4.03 8.12
N SER A 74 -17.00 3.27 7.55
CA SER A 74 -15.81 3.83 6.94
C SER A 74 -16.00 4.19 5.46
N HIS A 75 -15.31 5.22 4.99
CA HIS A 75 -15.10 5.54 3.60
C HIS A 75 -13.62 5.32 3.27
N ILE A 76 -13.33 4.42 2.34
CA ILE A 76 -11.96 4.03 2.00
C ILE A 76 -11.53 4.82 0.77
N ILE A 77 -10.48 5.64 0.90
CA ILE A 77 -9.80 6.26 -0.24
C ILE A 77 -8.65 5.32 -0.64
N LEU A 78 -8.75 4.71 -1.81
CA LEU A 78 -7.75 3.77 -2.33
C LEU A 78 -6.93 4.46 -3.43
N ILE A 79 -5.68 4.78 -3.13
CA ILE A 79 -4.77 5.52 -4.02
C ILE A 79 -3.80 4.54 -4.67
N ALA A 80 -3.68 4.58 -5.99
CA ALA A 80 -2.74 3.72 -6.73
C ALA A 80 -1.95 4.50 -7.81
N PRO A 81 -0.78 3.99 -8.24
CA PRO A 81 -0.13 4.46 -9.46
C PRO A 81 -0.92 4.04 -10.71
N SER A 82 -0.64 4.68 -11.84
CA SER A 82 -1.05 4.20 -13.15
C SER A 82 0.13 3.59 -13.91
N HIS A 83 0.11 2.28 -14.12
CA HIS A 83 1.15 1.52 -14.81
C HIS A 83 0.95 1.48 -16.32
N TYR A 84 -0.30 1.35 -16.75
CA TYR A 84 -0.64 1.13 -18.16
C TYR A 84 -0.91 2.42 -18.93
N GLN A 85 -1.25 3.51 -18.23
CA GLN A 85 -1.58 4.78 -18.86
C GLN A 85 -0.80 5.93 -18.21
N LEU A 86 -0.29 6.82 -19.06
CA LEU A 86 0.44 7.99 -18.59
C LEU A 86 -0.55 9.09 -18.20
N LEU A 87 -0.75 9.25 -16.89
CA LEU A 87 -1.51 10.35 -16.32
C LEU A 87 -0.57 11.50 -15.94
N ARG A 88 -0.96 12.73 -16.26
CA ARG A 88 -0.18 13.96 -15.98
C ARG A 88 -1.11 15.01 -15.40
N GLY A 89 -0.56 15.91 -14.61
CA GLY A 89 -1.32 16.98 -13.97
C GLY A 89 -1.04 17.05 -12.47
N TYR A 90 -1.93 17.73 -11.76
CA TYR A 90 -1.83 18.00 -10.33
C TYR A 90 -2.99 17.34 -9.55
N GLU A 91 -3.88 16.65 -10.24
CA GLU A 91 -5.10 16.06 -9.70
C GLU A 91 -5.03 14.54 -9.64
N PHE A 92 -5.80 13.94 -8.73
CA PHE A 92 -6.11 12.52 -8.80
C PHE A 92 -7.11 12.23 -9.93
N PHE A 93 -7.07 11.02 -10.47
CA PHE A 93 -7.97 10.55 -11.51
C PHE A 93 -8.87 9.43 -10.97
N SER A 94 -10.08 9.31 -11.50
CA SER A 94 -10.99 8.22 -11.12
C SER A 94 -11.81 7.74 -12.32
N ALA A 95 -12.82 6.90 -12.09
CA ALA A 95 -13.68 6.31 -13.13
C ALA A 95 -15.14 6.31 -12.70
N ASP A 96 -16.06 6.44 -13.66
CA ASP A 96 -17.49 6.53 -13.37
C ASP A 96 -18.14 5.15 -13.15
N ILE A 97 -17.78 4.52 -12.03
CA ILE A 97 -18.24 3.18 -11.65
C ILE A 97 -19.10 3.23 -10.37
N SER A 98 -20.00 2.27 -10.22
CA SER A 98 -20.89 2.16 -9.05
C SER A 98 -20.36 1.19 -7.99
N SER A 99 -19.56 0.21 -8.40
CA SER A 99 -18.92 -0.76 -7.52
C SER A 99 -17.70 -1.39 -8.19
N MET A 100 -16.85 -1.98 -7.35
CA MET A 100 -15.75 -2.85 -7.75
C MET A 100 -16.04 -4.26 -7.23
N GLU A 101 -15.84 -5.28 -8.06
CA GLU A 101 -15.87 -6.66 -7.59
C GLU A 101 -14.72 -6.90 -6.62
N THR A 102 -14.94 -7.76 -5.63
CA THR A 102 -13.89 -8.36 -4.80
C THR A 102 -14.19 -9.86 -4.68
N PRO A 103 -13.21 -10.70 -4.32
CA PRO A 103 -13.47 -12.12 -4.04
C PRO A 103 -14.54 -12.35 -2.95
N TYR A 104 -14.80 -11.33 -2.12
CA TYR A 104 -15.74 -11.34 -1.00
C TYR A 104 -17.05 -10.59 -1.31
N GLY A 105 -17.33 -10.32 -2.60
CA GLY A 105 -18.50 -9.62 -3.10
C GLY A 105 -18.23 -8.16 -3.48
N ASN A 106 -19.25 -7.50 -4.04
CA ASN A 106 -19.09 -6.15 -4.61
C ASN A 106 -18.93 -5.09 -3.52
N LEU A 107 -17.92 -4.23 -3.69
CA LEU A 107 -17.67 -3.06 -2.86
C LEU A 107 -18.20 -1.81 -3.54
N ARG A 108 -19.09 -1.07 -2.86
CA ARG A 108 -19.73 0.13 -3.40
C ARG A 108 -18.72 1.26 -3.58
N VAL A 109 -18.71 1.87 -4.77
CA VAL A 109 -17.91 3.05 -5.07
C VAL A 109 -18.71 4.33 -4.86
N GLN A 110 -18.11 5.30 -4.16
CA GLN A 110 -18.70 6.60 -3.89
C GLN A 110 -17.70 7.72 -4.14
N LEU A 111 -17.73 8.30 -5.34
CA LEU A 111 -16.96 9.50 -5.69
C LEU A 111 -17.59 10.78 -5.11
N PRO A 112 -16.85 11.90 -5.04
CA PRO A 112 -17.44 13.22 -4.84
C PRO A 112 -18.44 13.51 -5.96
N ARG A 113 -19.70 13.81 -5.61
CA ARG A 113 -20.81 14.05 -6.56
C ARG A 113 -21.42 15.45 -6.46
N ASN A 114 -20.93 16.31 -5.58
CA ASN A 114 -21.56 17.60 -5.36
C ASN A 114 -21.25 18.58 -6.50
N PRO A 115 -22.26 19.21 -7.12
CA PRO A 115 -22.07 20.26 -8.11
C PRO A 115 -21.26 21.48 -7.61
N GLY A 116 -21.06 21.62 -6.29
CA GLY A 116 -20.18 22.61 -5.65
C GLY A 116 -19.14 22.02 -4.68
N GLY A 117 -18.79 20.74 -4.80
CA GLY A 117 -17.67 20.16 -4.04
C GLY A 117 -16.34 20.76 -4.48
N LEU A 118 -15.41 20.91 -3.53
CA LEU A 118 -14.08 21.49 -3.78
C LEU A 118 -13.20 20.54 -4.61
N VAL A 119 -13.45 19.24 -4.50
CA VAL A 119 -12.66 18.19 -5.15
C VAL A 119 -13.46 17.52 -6.27
N ARG A 120 -12.88 17.50 -7.47
CA ARG A 120 -13.38 16.77 -8.65
C ARG A 120 -12.22 16.06 -9.33
N TYR A 121 -12.45 14.82 -9.73
CA TYR A 121 -11.45 14.02 -10.44
C TYR A 121 -11.75 13.98 -11.93
N PRO A 122 -10.75 14.26 -12.79
CA PRO A 122 -10.85 13.88 -14.19
C PRO A 122 -11.12 12.38 -14.32
N LEU A 123 -12.03 12.02 -15.23
CA LEU A 123 -12.39 10.62 -15.46
C LEU A 123 -11.39 9.98 -16.43
N ALA A 124 -10.68 8.97 -15.95
CA ALA A 124 -9.76 8.12 -16.70
C ALA A 124 -10.27 6.67 -16.67
N GLN A 125 -11.44 6.44 -17.28
CA GLN A 125 -12.18 5.18 -17.19
C GLN A 125 -11.30 3.95 -17.44
N ARG A 126 -10.63 3.90 -18.60
CA ARG A 126 -9.75 2.79 -18.96
C ARG A 126 -8.56 2.64 -18.01
N ALA A 127 -8.00 3.75 -17.51
CA ALA A 127 -6.86 3.71 -16.62
C ALA A 127 -7.23 2.98 -15.32
N VAL A 128 -8.39 3.30 -14.73
CA VAL A 128 -8.87 2.61 -13.51
C VAL A 128 -9.29 1.17 -13.80
N GLU A 129 -9.93 0.91 -14.94
CA GLU A 129 -10.39 -0.43 -15.31
C GLU A 129 -9.22 -1.40 -15.55
N ASP A 130 -8.12 -0.95 -16.14
CA ASP A 130 -6.98 -1.80 -16.46
C ASP A 130 -5.95 -1.89 -15.32
N GLU A 131 -5.97 -0.97 -14.36
CA GLU A 131 -4.94 -0.89 -13.32
C GLU A 131 -4.98 -2.06 -12.32
N HIS A 132 -3.86 -2.77 -12.19
CA HIS A 132 -3.72 -3.89 -11.26
C HIS A 132 -3.45 -3.41 -9.84
N ALA A 133 -2.76 -2.28 -9.67
CA ALA A 133 -2.39 -1.77 -8.34
C ALA A 133 -3.61 -1.43 -7.47
N ILE A 134 -4.76 -1.15 -8.07
CA ILE A 134 -6.04 -1.05 -7.35
C ILE A 134 -6.54 -2.44 -6.96
N GLU A 135 -6.62 -3.35 -7.94
CA GLU A 135 -7.24 -4.65 -7.74
C GLU A 135 -6.50 -5.54 -6.75
N LEU A 136 -5.17 -5.49 -6.72
CA LEU A 136 -4.36 -6.35 -5.86
C LEU A 136 -4.42 -6.01 -4.37
N LEU A 137 -5.08 -4.90 -4.02
CA LEU A 137 -5.46 -4.59 -2.64
C LEU A 137 -6.91 -5.01 -2.31
N LEU A 138 -7.76 -5.28 -3.30
CA LEU A 138 -9.17 -5.62 -3.09
C LEU A 138 -9.40 -6.95 -2.35
N PRO A 139 -8.59 -8.02 -2.52
CA PRO A 139 -8.73 -9.21 -1.69
C PRO A 139 -8.54 -8.92 -0.20
N GLY A 140 -7.46 -8.22 0.17
CA GLY A 140 -7.17 -7.87 1.57
C GLY A 140 -8.19 -6.90 2.16
N ILE A 141 -8.60 -5.87 1.40
CA ILE A 141 -9.65 -4.93 1.80
C ILE A 141 -10.99 -5.63 1.97
N GLY A 142 -11.38 -6.49 1.01
CA GLY A 142 -12.62 -7.26 1.06
C GLY A 142 -12.66 -8.21 2.27
N ALA A 143 -11.57 -8.92 2.53
CA ALA A 143 -11.42 -9.77 3.71
C ALA A 143 -11.54 -8.97 5.01
N LEU A 144 -10.88 -7.80 5.11
CA LEU A 144 -10.98 -6.92 6.27
C LEU A 144 -12.41 -6.41 6.50
N ILE A 145 -13.12 -6.07 5.42
CA ILE A 145 -14.51 -5.61 5.47
C ILE A 145 -15.44 -6.72 5.97
N ARG A 146 -15.26 -7.96 5.49
CA ARG A 146 -16.09 -9.11 5.88
C ARG A 146 -15.71 -9.70 7.25
N GLY A 147 -14.52 -9.42 7.75
CA GLY A 147 -14.00 -10.02 8.98
C GLY A 147 -13.40 -11.41 8.75
N GLU A 148 -12.80 -11.62 7.58
CA GLU A 148 -12.18 -12.89 7.15
C GLU A 148 -10.66 -12.89 7.30
N LEU A 149 -10.04 -11.75 7.66
CA LEU A 149 -8.63 -11.72 8.00
C LEU A 149 -8.38 -12.39 9.37
N PRO A 150 -7.24 -13.06 9.57
CA PRO A 150 -6.85 -13.59 10.88
C PRO A 150 -6.99 -12.54 11.99
N GLY A 151 -7.68 -12.91 13.07
CA GLY A 151 -7.92 -12.02 14.22
C GLY A 151 -9.07 -11.04 14.07
N THR A 152 -9.77 -11.03 12.94
CA THR A 152 -10.97 -10.20 12.76
C THR A 152 -12.24 -11.01 13.05
N ALA A 153 -13.30 -10.32 13.45
CA ALA A 153 -14.60 -10.93 13.69
C ALA A 153 -15.51 -10.72 12.46
N PRO A 154 -16.30 -11.73 12.05
CA PRO A 154 -17.29 -11.58 10.99
C PRO A 154 -18.25 -10.42 11.24
N ARG A 155 -18.56 -9.67 10.19
CA ARG A 155 -19.47 -8.51 10.27
C ARG A 155 -20.85 -8.79 9.69
N LYS A 156 -21.86 -8.09 10.20
CA LYS A 156 -23.21 -8.15 9.65
C LYS A 156 -23.28 -7.40 8.33
N ASP A 157 -24.18 -7.81 7.44
CA ASP A 157 -24.37 -7.17 6.14
C ASP A 157 -24.69 -5.68 6.24
N SER A 158 -25.41 -5.25 7.29
CA SER A 158 -25.69 -3.84 7.56
C SER A 158 -24.40 -3.03 7.78
N GLU A 159 -23.43 -3.57 8.50
CA GLU A 159 -22.14 -2.91 8.75
C GLU A 159 -21.32 -2.84 7.46
N ILE A 160 -21.30 -3.94 6.69
CA ILE A 160 -20.59 -4.02 5.42
C ILE A 160 -21.17 -3.04 4.39
N SER A 161 -22.50 -2.91 4.33
CA SER A 161 -23.19 -1.99 3.41
C SER A 161 -22.93 -0.50 3.70
N SER A 162 -22.50 -0.17 4.92
CA SER A 162 -22.13 1.19 5.32
C SER A 162 -20.75 1.60 4.79
N ILE A 163 -19.93 0.63 4.37
CA ILE A 163 -18.57 0.86 3.89
C ILE A 163 -18.62 1.18 2.41
N THR A 164 -17.94 2.26 2.02
CA THR A 164 -17.79 2.64 0.61
C THR A 164 -16.33 2.90 0.28
N LEU A 165 -15.99 2.80 -1.01
CA LEU A 165 -14.63 3.00 -1.52
C LEU A 165 -14.60 4.10 -2.59
N GLU A 166 -13.46 4.77 -2.69
CA GLU A 166 -13.15 5.79 -3.68
C GLU A 166 -11.80 5.46 -4.31
N PRO A 167 -11.76 4.94 -5.56
CA PRO A 167 -10.51 4.57 -6.21
C PRO A 167 -9.91 5.77 -6.93
N LEU A 168 -8.67 6.09 -6.59
CA LEU A 168 -7.91 7.22 -7.12
C LEU A 168 -6.61 6.74 -7.77
N LEU A 169 -6.32 7.25 -8.95
CA LEU A 169 -5.02 7.11 -9.60
C LEU A 169 -4.23 8.40 -9.46
N THR A 170 -2.93 8.25 -9.25
CA THR A 170 -1.99 9.37 -9.17
C THR A 170 -1.43 9.73 -10.56
N PRO A 171 -1.14 11.02 -10.81
CA PRO A 171 -0.36 11.41 -11.97
C PRO A 171 1.10 10.96 -11.81
N ARG A 172 1.82 10.83 -12.92
CA ARG A 172 3.27 10.69 -12.90
C ARG A 172 3.90 11.98 -12.35
N LEU A 173 4.79 11.83 -11.36
CA LEU A 173 5.61 12.95 -10.87
C LEU A 173 6.62 13.37 -11.93
N ASP A 174 6.76 14.68 -12.11
CA ASP A 174 7.82 15.27 -12.93
C ASP A 174 9.12 15.40 -12.11
N LEU A 175 9.77 14.27 -11.83
CA LEU A 175 10.98 14.25 -11.00
C LEU A 175 12.15 15.05 -11.61
N ALA A 176 12.14 15.30 -12.92
CA ALA A 176 13.14 16.13 -13.58
C ALA A 176 13.01 17.62 -13.20
N ASN A 177 11.79 18.10 -12.95
CA ASN A 177 11.53 19.48 -12.55
C ASN A 177 11.16 19.58 -11.05
N ARG A 178 12.05 20.19 -10.26
CA ARG A 178 11.90 20.29 -8.79
C ARG A 178 10.62 20.98 -8.37
N ASP A 179 10.36 22.13 -8.96
CA ASP A 179 9.22 22.95 -8.57
C ASP A 179 7.92 22.30 -9.01
N ALA A 180 7.92 21.63 -10.17
CA ALA A 180 6.76 20.89 -10.65
C ALA A 180 6.42 19.70 -9.74
N ALA A 181 7.38 18.80 -9.45
CA ALA A 181 7.13 17.65 -8.59
C ALA A 181 6.69 18.07 -7.18
N ARG A 182 7.35 19.09 -6.60
CA ARG A 182 6.98 19.62 -5.28
C ARG A 182 5.55 20.17 -5.30
N LYS A 183 5.20 20.95 -6.32
CA LYS A 183 3.85 21.50 -6.49
C LYS A 183 2.81 20.40 -6.67
N GLN A 184 3.12 19.33 -7.43
CA GLN A 184 2.23 18.17 -7.57
C GLN A 184 1.91 17.54 -6.21
N ILE A 185 2.91 17.29 -5.37
CA ILE A 185 2.71 16.66 -4.05
C ILE A 185 1.90 17.56 -3.10
N ILE A 186 2.20 18.86 -3.08
CA ILE A 186 1.45 19.83 -2.26
C ILE A 186 -0.03 19.84 -2.66
N GLU A 187 -0.30 19.86 -3.96
CA GLU A 187 -1.66 19.95 -4.49
C GLU A 187 -2.46 18.66 -4.27
N LEU A 188 -1.84 17.50 -4.48
CA LEU A 188 -2.45 16.21 -4.15
C LEU A 188 -2.73 16.08 -2.64
N GLY A 189 -1.81 16.50 -1.78
CA GLY A 189 -2.02 16.49 -0.33
C GLY A 189 -3.16 17.41 0.12
N ARG A 190 -3.28 18.60 -0.49
CA ARG A 190 -4.41 19.53 -0.27
C ARG A 190 -5.74 18.91 -0.68
N GLN A 191 -5.81 18.28 -1.86
CA GLN A 191 -7.02 17.61 -2.34
C GLN A 191 -7.46 16.48 -1.41
N LEU A 192 -6.52 15.71 -0.85
CA LEU A 192 -6.85 14.69 0.16
C LEU A 192 -7.47 15.33 1.41
N ASP A 193 -6.84 16.38 1.95
CA ASP A 193 -7.35 17.07 3.15
C ASP A 193 -8.77 17.63 2.94
N GLU A 194 -9.00 18.31 1.81
CA GLU A 194 -10.33 18.84 1.47
C GLU A 194 -11.37 17.73 1.30
N ARG A 195 -11.01 16.65 0.60
CA ARG A 195 -11.93 15.51 0.39
C ARG A 195 -12.29 14.85 1.72
N ILE A 196 -11.33 14.72 2.61
CA ILE A 196 -11.50 14.09 3.93
C ILE A 196 -12.34 14.98 4.83
N ALA A 197 -12.08 16.29 4.86
CA ALA A 197 -12.91 17.25 5.59
C ALA A 197 -14.38 17.21 5.13
N GLU A 198 -14.64 17.07 3.82
CA GLU A 198 -16.00 16.91 3.28
C GLU A 198 -16.68 15.61 3.75
N LEU A 199 -15.92 14.52 3.90
CA LEU A 199 -16.43 13.22 4.37
C LEU A 199 -16.69 13.24 5.89
N GLU A 200 -15.77 13.83 6.66
CA GLU A 200 -15.87 14.01 8.11
C GLU A 200 -17.09 14.88 8.47
N ALA A 201 -17.32 15.97 7.73
CA ALA A 201 -18.49 16.82 7.90
C ALA A 201 -19.83 16.09 7.66
N ARG A 202 -19.80 14.92 7.00
CA ARG A 202 -20.95 14.03 6.80
C ARG A 202 -21.00 12.87 7.79
N GLY A 203 -20.17 12.88 8.82
CA GLY A 203 -20.10 11.85 9.84
C GLY A 203 -19.50 10.52 9.35
N ARG A 204 -18.68 10.54 8.28
CA ARG A 204 -17.99 9.34 7.79
C ARG A 204 -16.59 9.28 8.40
N LYS A 205 -16.19 8.09 8.86
CA LYS A 205 -14.80 7.80 9.21
C LYS A 205 -14.03 7.55 7.92
N THR A 206 -12.91 8.22 7.68
CA THR A 206 -12.12 7.98 6.48
C THR A 206 -10.95 7.04 6.78
N ARG A 207 -10.62 6.18 5.82
CA ARG A 207 -9.40 5.36 5.83
C ARG A 207 -8.69 5.52 4.49
N ILE A 208 -7.38 5.74 4.50
CA ILE A 208 -6.58 5.86 3.27
C ILE A 208 -5.73 4.61 3.10
N PHE A 209 -5.82 3.96 1.95
CA PHE A 209 -4.90 2.90 1.56
C PHE A 209 -4.16 3.31 0.29
N VAL A 210 -2.83 3.41 0.40
CA VAL A 210 -1.94 3.74 -0.71
C VAL A 210 -1.27 2.47 -1.21
N SER A 211 -1.39 2.23 -2.51
CA SER A 211 -0.86 1.05 -3.18
C SER A 211 0.54 1.32 -3.71
N SER A 212 1.55 0.63 -3.18
CA SER A 212 2.93 0.73 -3.68
C SER A 212 3.78 -0.48 -3.30
N ASP A 213 4.37 -1.11 -4.31
CA ASP A 213 5.63 -1.82 -4.13
C ASP A 213 6.79 -0.81 -4.04
N TYR A 214 7.92 -1.25 -3.51
CA TYR A 214 9.14 -0.44 -3.42
C TYR A 214 10.05 -0.76 -4.62
N SER A 215 11.37 -0.76 -4.44
CA SER A 215 12.31 -0.92 -5.54
C SER A 215 12.11 -2.22 -6.32
N HIS A 216 11.98 -2.08 -7.64
CA HIS A 216 12.12 -3.12 -8.65
C HIS A 216 13.58 -3.17 -9.09
N TYR A 217 14.34 -4.15 -8.60
CA TYR A 217 15.79 -4.23 -8.71
C TYR A 217 16.24 -5.43 -9.53
N GLY A 218 17.23 -5.24 -10.39
CA GLY A 218 17.85 -6.32 -11.16
C GLY A 218 17.91 -6.03 -12.66
N PRO A 219 18.64 -6.87 -13.42
CA PRO A 219 18.79 -6.71 -14.87
C PRO A 219 17.46 -6.65 -15.63
N ARG A 220 16.43 -7.40 -15.20
CA ARG A 220 15.10 -7.39 -15.82
C ARG A 220 14.43 -6.02 -15.76
N PHE A 221 14.71 -5.25 -14.72
CA PHE A 221 14.17 -3.90 -14.53
C PHE A 221 15.12 -2.81 -15.04
N SER A 222 16.27 -3.19 -15.61
CA SER A 222 17.35 -2.27 -15.99
C SER A 222 17.77 -1.35 -14.83
N HIS A 223 17.73 -1.88 -13.60
CA HIS A 223 17.96 -1.10 -12.38
C HIS A 223 18.87 -1.85 -11.40
N THR A 224 20.16 -1.60 -11.47
CA THR A 224 21.19 -2.22 -10.59
C THR A 224 22.21 -1.20 -10.07
N PRO A 225 21.80 -0.11 -9.40
CA PRO A 225 22.70 0.98 -8.97
C PRO A 225 23.82 0.53 -8.02
N ALA A 226 23.65 -0.59 -7.32
CA ALA A 226 24.64 -1.15 -6.40
C ALA A 226 25.28 -2.46 -6.91
N GLY A 227 25.11 -2.81 -8.19
CA GLY A 227 25.57 -4.07 -8.77
C GLY A 227 24.59 -5.24 -8.57
N GLY A 228 25.04 -6.47 -8.79
CA GLY A 228 24.18 -7.66 -8.71
C GLY A 228 23.78 -8.02 -7.28
N LEU A 229 22.58 -8.58 -7.11
CA LEU A 229 22.04 -8.99 -5.80
C LEU A 229 22.81 -10.15 -5.15
N ALA A 230 23.79 -10.76 -5.82
CA ALA A 230 24.72 -11.71 -5.18
C ALA A 230 25.56 -11.04 -4.08
N SER A 231 25.85 -9.74 -4.20
CA SER A 231 26.57 -8.96 -3.20
C SER A 231 25.66 -8.61 -2.01
N SER A 232 26.10 -8.92 -0.78
CA SER A 232 25.41 -8.49 0.44
C SER A 232 25.37 -6.97 0.58
N ASP A 233 26.41 -6.25 0.12
CA ASP A 233 26.42 -4.79 0.08
C ASP A 233 25.35 -4.24 -0.87
N ALA A 234 25.14 -4.89 -2.03
CA ALA A 234 24.08 -4.49 -2.96
C ALA A 234 22.68 -4.64 -2.33
N ARG A 235 22.45 -5.78 -1.65
CA ARG A 235 21.19 -6.04 -0.91
C ARG A 235 21.00 -5.03 0.23
N ARG A 236 22.06 -4.74 1.00
CA ARG A 236 22.03 -3.74 2.09
C ARG A 236 21.72 -2.34 1.56
N ARG A 237 22.35 -1.91 0.46
CA ARG A 237 22.09 -0.59 -0.15
C ARG A 237 20.68 -0.47 -0.69
N LEU A 238 20.15 -1.52 -1.32
CA LEU A 238 18.75 -1.57 -1.75
C LEU A 238 17.81 -1.35 -0.55
N ARG A 239 17.99 -2.14 0.51
CA ARG A 239 17.22 -2.05 1.75
C ARG A 239 17.26 -0.67 2.38
N LEU A 240 18.45 -0.11 2.57
CA LEU A 240 18.61 1.20 3.20
C LEU A 240 17.93 2.30 2.39
N ARG A 241 17.99 2.25 1.05
CA ARG A 241 17.37 3.27 0.19
C ARG A 241 15.85 3.22 0.25
N ASP A 242 15.26 2.03 0.16
CA ASP A 242 13.82 1.86 0.32
C ASP A 242 13.34 2.34 1.69
N LEU A 243 14.03 1.90 2.76
CA LEU A 243 13.69 2.28 4.14
C LEU A 243 13.89 3.77 4.39
N SER A 244 14.83 4.44 3.72
CA SER A 244 15.02 5.89 3.84
C SER A 244 13.80 6.65 3.30
N VAL A 245 13.28 6.24 2.14
CA VAL A 245 12.03 6.83 1.59
C VAL A 245 10.84 6.52 2.50
N ALA A 246 10.69 5.25 2.90
CA ALA A 246 9.57 4.82 3.75
C ALA A 246 9.55 5.54 5.10
N SER A 247 10.70 5.64 5.77
CA SER A 247 10.84 6.26 7.09
C SER A 247 10.67 7.77 7.03
N ALA A 248 11.18 8.43 5.97
CA ALA A 248 10.96 9.86 5.76
C ALA A 248 9.46 10.16 5.56
N ALA A 249 8.76 9.39 4.72
CA ALA A 249 7.32 9.51 4.52
C ALA A 249 6.52 9.25 5.82
N ALA A 250 6.88 8.20 6.57
CA ALA A 250 6.25 7.87 7.86
C ALA A 250 6.41 8.97 8.91
N ALA A 251 7.55 9.66 8.92
CA ALA A 251 7.84 10.79 9.80
C ALA A 251 7.25 12.13 9.30
N GLY A 252 6.43 12.13 8.24
CA GLY A 252 5.88 13.36 7.64
C GLY A 252 6.91 14.24 6.90
N ARG A 253 8.14 13.74 6.72
CA ARG A 253 9.24 14.40 6.01
C ARG A 253 9.21 14.07 4.52
N TRP A 254 8.09 14.42 3.88
CA TRP A 254 7.86 14.08 2.47
C TRP A 254 8.83 14.81 1.52
N GLU A 255 9.35 15.99 1.88
CA GLU A 255 10.42 16.64 1.11
C GLU A 255 11.72 15.82 1.10
N ASP A 256 12.15 15.27 2.24
CA ASP A 256 13.34 14.41 2.31
C ASP A 256 13.18 13.18 1.41
N ALA A 257 12.00 12.56 1.44
CA ALA A 257 11.66 11.43 0.57
C ALA A 257 11.66 11.82 -0.92
N LEU A 258 11.18 13.01 -1.27
CA LEU A 258 11.22 13.53 -2.64
C LEU A 258 12.66 13.75 -3.12
N GLU A 259 13.56 14.26 -2.27
CA GLU A 259 14.96 14.47 -2.66
C GLU A 259 15.69 13.14 -2.96
N ILE A 260 15.44 12.08 -2.19
CA ILE A 260 15.97 10.73 -2.50
C ILE A 260 15.51 10.25 -3.88
N MET A 261 14.25 10.52 -4.23
CA MET A 261 13.67 10.15 -5.54
C MET A 261 14.17 11.01 -6.70
N ARG A 262 14.97 12.04 -6.43
CA ARG A 262 15.58 12.92 -7.43
C ARG A 262 17.08 12.68 -7.63
N GLU A 263 17.65 11.72 -6.90
CA GLU A 263 19.02 11.28 -7.12
C GLU A 263 19.22 10.79 -8.58
N ASN A 264 20.48 10.77 -9.05
CA ASN A 264 20.81 10.36 -10.42
C ASN A 264 20.26 8.97 -10.80
N VAL A 265 20.16 8.06 -9.83
CA VAL A 265 19.59 6.73 -10.02
C VAL A 265 18.61 6.45 -8.88
N PRO A 266 17.39 7.00 -8.91
CA PRO A 266 16.47 6.94 -7.77
C PRO A 266 15.91 5.52 -7.58
N PRO A 267 15.40 5.18 -6.38
CA PRO A 267 14.65 3.95 -6.17
C PRO A 267 13.48 3.81 -7.15
N SER A 268 13.18 2.60 -7.61
CA SER A 268 12.10 2.32 -8.57
C SER A 268 10.76 2.03 -7.89
N ILE A 269 10.37 2.89 -6.95
CA ILE A 269 9.12 2.80 -6.16
C ILE A 269 7.94 3.22 -7.03
N CYS A 270 7.04 2.28 -7.34
CA CYS A 270 5.98 2.50 -8.34
C CYS A 270 4.89 3.47 -7.86
N GLY A 271 4.51 3.43 -6.58
CA GLY A 271 3.45 4.26 -5.98
C GLY A 271 3.94 5.55 -5.32
N ILE A 272 5.14 6.04 -5.68
CA ILE A 272 5.78 7.18 -4.99
C ILE A 272 4.91 8.44 -4.94
N ALA A 273 4.15 8.75 -6.01
CA ALA A 273 3.24 9.88 -6.03
C ALA A 273 2.18 9.80 -4.92
N GLY A 274 1.61 8.60 -4.72
CA GLY A 274 0.62 8.33 -3.68
C GLY A 274 1.22 8.36 -2.29
N ILE A 275 2.42 7.79 -2.11
CA ILE A 275 3.15 7.81 -0.83
C ILE A 275 3.43 9.26 -0.41
N LEU A 276 3.97 10.08 -1.30
CA LEU A 276 4.32 11.47 -0.99
C LEU A 276 3.09 12.37 -0.81
N ALA A 277 2.03 12.16 -1.60
CA ALA A 277 0.76 12.86 -1.40
C ALA A 277 0.15 12.53 -0.03
N PHE A 278 0.17 11.25 0.37
CA PHE A 278 -0.32 10.84 1.68
C PHE A 278 0.57 11.34 2.82
N ALA A 279 1.89 11.29 2.68
CA ALA A 279 2.82 11.84 3.66
C ALA A 279 2.66 13.36 3.82
N ARG A 280 2.40 14.08 2.73
CA ARG A 280 2.07 15.50 2.77
C ARG A 280 0.75 15.76 3.49
N PHE A 281 -0.29 14.98 3.21
CA PHE A 281 -1.55 15.07 3.95
C PHE A 281 -1.36 14.75 5.45
N ALA A 282 -0.62 13.69 5.77
CA ALA A 282 -0.32 13.29 7.13
C ALA A 282 0.38 14.42 7.91
N SER A 283 1.29 15.17 7.27
CA SER A 283 1.94 16.32 7.90
C SER A 283 1.00 17.52 8.11
N ILE A 284 -0.04 17.71 7.27
CA ILE A 284 -1.11 18.70 7.52
C ILE A 284 -1.88 18.33 8.79
N ARG A 285 -2.20 17.04 8.96
CA ARG A 285 -3.07 16.53 10.02
C ARG A 285 -2.34 16.07 11.27
N GLY A 286 -1.01 16.17 11.33
CA GLY A 286 -0.21 15.72 12.46
C GLY A 286 -0.28 14.21 12.71
N LEU A 287 -0.45 13.39 11.66
CA LEU A 287 -0.46 11.94 11.79
C LEU A 287 0.95 11.40 11.96
N SER A 288 1.11 10.37 12.81
CA SER A 288 2.39 9.70 13.03
C SER A 288 2.42 8.33 12.35
N GLY A 289 3.42 8.09 11.51
CA GLY A 289 3.60 6.82 10.79
C GLY A 289 4.57 5.86 11.48
N ARG A 290 4.29 4.55 11.37
CA ARG A 290 5.18 3.46 11.77
C ARG A 290 5.24 2.40 10.68
N LEU A 291 6.44 1.92 10.36
CA LEU A 291 6.61 0.81 9.44
C LEU A 291 6.20 -0.52 10.11
N CYS A 292 5.51 -1.37 9.36
CA CYS A 292 4.94 -2.64 9.83
C CYS A 292 5.61 -3.87 9.22
N ALA A 293 6.18 -3.76 8.02
CA ALA A 293 6.97 -4.83 7.42
C ALA A 293 7.94 -4.26 6.39
N TYR A 294 9.08 -4.94 6.21
CA TYR A 294 9.96 -4.75 5.06
C TYR A 294 10.65 -6.06 4.71
N TYR A 295 10.55 -6.47 3.45
CA TYR A 295 11.28 -7.61 2.88
C TYR A 295 11.32 -7.48 1.34
N SER A 296 11.98 -8.41 0.65
CA SER A 296 11.99 -8.42 -0.81
C SER A 296 11.69 -9.83 -1.35
N SER A 297 11.35 -9.96 -2.63
CA SER A 297 11.10 -11.27 -3.23
C SER A 297 12.31 -12.20 -3.16
N ALA A 298 13.53 -11.65 -3.19
CA ALA A 298 14.78 -12.42 -3.05
C ALA A 298 15.03 -12.95 -1.63
N THR A 299 14.31 -12.43 -0.63
CA THR A 299 14.47 -12.79 0.79
C THR A 299 13.21 -13.41 1.39
N LEU A 300 12.19 -13.68 0.56
CA LEU A 300 10.89 -14.20 1.01
C LEU A 300 11.02 -15.55 1.74
N GLY A 301 11.96 -16.41 1.34
CA GLY A 301 12.20 -17.69 2.01
C GLY A 301 12.65 -17.54 3.47
N ALA A 302 13.17 -16.37 3.89
CA ALA A 302 13.45 -16.06 5.29
C ALA A 302 12.17 -16.02 6.14
N LEU A 303 11.03 -15.60 5.55
CA LEU A 303 9.74 -15.52 6.24
C LEU A 303 9.13 -16.90 6.53
N ASP A 304 9.60 -17.94 5.84
CA ASP A 304 9.14 -19.33 5.97
C ASP A 304 10.12 -20.22 6.76
N ALA A 305 11.34 -19.74 7.07
CA ALA A 305 12.36 -20.52 7.76
C ALA A 305 12.04 -20.68 9.26
N PRO A 306 12.26 -21.84 9.89
CA PRO A 306 12.23 -21.95 11.35
C PRO A 306 13.37 -21.12 11.96
N ALA A 307 13.10 -20.43 13.08
CA ALA A 307 14.13 -19.66 13.79
C ALA A 307 15.34 -20.55 14.12
N PRO A 308 16.58 -20.16 13.79
CA PRO A 308 17.74 -20.98 14.08
C PRO A 308 17.94 -21.09 15.59
N GLY A 309 17.78 -22.31 16.11
CA GLY A 309 18.21 -22.69 17.45
C GLY A 309 17.22 -22.39 18.58
N GLY A 310 16.07 -23.08 18.63
CA GLY A 310 15.35 -23.48 19.85
C GLY A 310 14.92 -22.40 20.87
N VAL A 311 15.24 -21.13 20.64
CA VAL A 311 14.86 -19.97 21.44
C VAL A 311 13.84 -19.21 20.61
N SER A 312 12.70 -18.94 21.25
CA SER A 312 11.50 -18.33 20.67
C SER A 312 11.67 -16.83 20.39
N GLU A 313 12.76 -16.41 19.74
CA GLU A 313 12.86 -15.05 19.24
C GLU A 313 12.30 -14.98 17.82
N PRO A 314 11.23 -14.20 17.59
CA PRO A 314 10.61 -14.08 16.28
C PRO A 314 11.61 -13.48 15.30
N HIS A 315 11.63 -13.99 14.06
CA HIS A 315 12.32 -13.32 12.95
C HIS A 315 11.97 -11.83 12.97
N PRO A 316 12.95 -10.92 13.06
CA PRO A 316 12.66 -9.51 13.20
C PRO A 316 12.23 -8.99 11.83
N VAL A 317 10.92 -9.05 11.60
CA VAL A 317 10.20 -8.14 10.69
C VAL A 317 10.24 -6.69 11.24
N PHE A 318 10.87 -6.45 12.41
CA PHE A 318 10.73 -5.23 13.20
C PHE A 318 12.01 -4.69 13.86
N ASN A 319 13.21 -4.87 13.28
CA ASN A 319 14.35 -3.99 13.64
C ASN A 319 14.67 -3.05 12.47
N PHE A 320 14.24 -1.80 12.62
CA PHE A 320 14.48 -0.72 11.65
C PHE A 320 15.81 0.03 11.93
N SER A 321 16.63 -0.47 12.87
CA SER A 321 18.02 -0.04 13.07
C SER A 321 18.86 -0.51 11.88
N GLY A 322 19.47 0.42 11.15
CA GLY A 322 20.18 0.18 9.88
C GLY A 322 21.43 -0.71 9.92
N ASP A 323 21.68 -1.41 11.02
CA ASP A 323 22.91 -2.19 11.25
C ASP A 323 22.65 -3.68 11.51
N ASP A 324 21.44 -4.11 11.89
CA ASP A 324 21.11 -5.53 12.05
C ASP A 324 20.71 -6.14 10.71
N VAL A 325 21.69 -6.25 9.82
CA VAL A 325 21.61 -7.21 8.71
C VAL A 325 21.72 -8.58 9.36
N LEU A 326 20.60 -9.15 9.82
CA LEU A 326 20.54 -10.60 9.91
C LEU A 326 20.99 -11.12 8.55
N GLU A 327 21.88 -12.10 8.56
CA GLU A 327 22.32 -12.79 7.34
C GLU A 327 21.07 -13.33 6.62
N GLU A 328 20.47 -12.47 5.78
CA GLU A 328 19.18 -12.72 5.16
C GLU A 328 19.35 -13.95 4.27
N PHE A 329 18.44 -14.92 4.45
CA PHE A 329 18.24 -15.97 3.47
C PHE A 329 18.06 -15.30 2.09
N TYR A 330 19.00 -15.56 1.19
CA TYR A 330 18.99 -15.07 -0.18
C TYR A 330 18.80 -16.25 -1.12
N ASP A 331 17.78 -16.19 -1.96
CA ASP A 331 17.37 -17.29 -2.84
C ASP A 331 18.24 -17.44 -4.11
N GLY A 332 19.27 -16.61 -4.28
CA GLY A 332 20.13 -16.61 -5.47
C GLY A 332 19.62 -15.73 -6.63
N SER A 333 18.45 -15.10 -6.50
CA SER A 333 17.82 -14.34 -7.58
C SER A 333 18.55 -13.05 -7.94
N GLN A 334 18.73 -12.81 -9.23
CA GLN A 334 19.31 -11.57 -9.75
C GLN A 334 18.30 -10.43 -9.87
N ASN A 335 17.00 -10.72 -9.65
CA ASN A 335 15.92 -9.74 -9.72
C ASN A 335 15.06 -9.83 -8.46
N SER A 336 14.73 -8.68 -7.88
CA SER A 336 13.91 -8.60 -6.68
C SER A 336 12.93 -7.42 -6.75
N VAL A 337 11.80 -7.56 -6.09
CA VAL A 337 10.90 -6.46 -5.77
C VAL A 337 10.81 -6.34 -4.25
N SER A 338 10.97 -5.13 -3.74
CA SER A 338 10.84 -4.83 -2.31
C SER A 338 9.39 -4.56 -1.93
N TYR A 339 9.00 -5.02 -0.74
CA TYR A 339 7.67 -4.85 -0.17
C TYR A 339 7.79 -4.20 1.19
N CYS A 340 7.10 -3.06 1.36
CA CYS A 340 7.04 -2.37 2.63
C CYS A 340 5.60 -2.00 2.94
N SER A 341 5.24 -2.10 4.22
CA SER A 341 3.99 -1.57 4.72
C SER A 341 4.24 -0.63 5.88
N GLY A 342 3.38 0.37 6.02
CA GLY A 342 3.40 1.31 7.13
C GLY A 342 1.98 1.77 7.44
N VAL A 343 1.75 2.14 8.69
CA VAL A 343 0.45 2.60 9.20
C VAL A 343 0.63 3.94 9.89
N TRP A 344 -0.27 4.87 9.60
CA TRP A 344 -0.35 6.20 10.19
C TRP A 344 -1.51 6.27 11.15
N TYR A 345 -1.27 6.93 12.29
CA TYR A 345 -2.19 7.02 13.40
C TYR A 345 -2.52 8.48 13.72
N GLU A 346 -3.77 8.72 14.12
CA GLU A 346 -4.18 9.96 14.80
C GLU A 346 -3.49 10.04 16.16
N SER A 347 -3.20 11.28 16.59
CA SER A 347 -2.56 11.56 17.89
C SER A 347 -3.49 11.35 19.08
#